data_AF-A0A1X2HBY1-F1
#
_entry.id   AF-A0A1X2HBY1-F1
#
_cell.length_a   1.000
_cell.length_b   1.000
_cell.length_c   1.000
_cell.angle_alpha   90.00
_cell.angle_beta   90.00
_cell.angle_gamma   90.00
#
_symmetry.space_group_name_H-M   'P 1'
#
loop_
_entity.id
_entity.type
_entity.pdbx_description
1 polymer ?
#
loop_
_entity_poly.entity_id
_entity_poly.type
_entity_poly.pdbx_seq_one_letter_code
_entity_poly.pdbx_strand_id
1 'polypeptide(L)'
;MRKKASLTEELDAITRDYDYGIVPCSATVFVLDEINHLGRLDLTLLEGVMIIVEVNREGYKVTSCSALHNSILAMETSRNISFSLNVVYDSMETLLMSVSPLYCERLERFLLERIFNDPTLSASSSSPASTSDSIPPQQPHPQHNTTA
;
A
#
# COMPACT_ATOMS: atom_id res chain seq x y z
N MET A 1 -16.68 -2.78 -20.79
CA MET A 1 -15.55 -3.68 -21.11
C MET A 1 -14.28 -2.85 -21.05
N ARG A 2 -13.42 -3.04 -20.04
CA ARG A 2 -12.09 -2.38 -20.03
C ARG A 2 -11.28 -2.98 -21.19
N LYS A 3 -10.76 -2.17 -22.10
CA LYS A 3 -9.78 -2.64 -23.09
C LYS A 3 -8.64 -3.32 -22.32
N LYS A 4 -8.28 -4.56 -22.66
CA LYS A 4 -7.00 -5.10 -22.20
C LYS A 4 -5.93 -4.19 -22.79
N ALA A 5 -5.11 -3.59 -21.92
CA ALA A 5 -3.94 -2.84 -22.35
C ALA A 5 -3.06 -3.79 -23.19
N SER A 6 -2.39 -3.24 -24.20
CA SER A 6 -1.38 -4.02 -24.93
C SER A 6 -0.22 -4.40 -24.00
N LEU A 7 0.52 -5.45 -24.33
CA LEU A 7 1.71 -5.85 -23.54
C LEU A 7 2.70 -4.69 -23.42
N THR A 8 2.85 -3.91 -24.49
CA THR A 8 3.71 -2.72 -24.53
C THR A 8 3.22 -1.63 -23.56
N GLU A 9 1.90 -1.36 -23.52
CA GLU A 9 1.31 -0.43 -22.55
C GLU A 9 1.45 -0.94 -21.11
N GLU A 10 1.33 -2.25 -20.89
CA GLU A 10 1.50 -2.86 -19.57
C GLU A 10 2.94 -2.75 -19.08
N LEU A 11 3.93 -3.02 -19.93
CA LEU A 11 5.34 -2.86 -19.60
C LEU A 11 5.71 -1.39 -19.36
N ASP A 12 5.17 -0.45 -20.15
CA ASP A 12 5.37 1.00 -19.94
C ASP A 12 4.70 1.50 -18.64
N ALA A 13 3.55 0.93 -18.27
CA ALA A 13 2.93 1.22 -16.98
C ALA A 13 3.83 0.77 -15.82
N ILE A 14 4.47 -0.40 -15.91
CA ILE A 14 5.34 -0.90 -14.84
C ILE A 14 6.53 0.04 -14.59
N THR A 15 7.10 0.64 -15.64
CA THR A 15 8.26 1.53 -15.53
C THR A 15 7.92 2.89 -14.90
N ARG A 16 6.64 3.22 -14.73
CA ARG A 16 6.18 4.53 -14.26
C ARG A 16 5.34 4.46 -12.99
N ASP A 17 4.47 3.47 -12.89
CA ASP A 17 3.43 3.43 -11.86
C ASP A 17 3.94 2.87 -10.52
N TYR A 18 5.08 2.19 -10.52
CA TYR A 18 5.65 1.52 -9.33
C TYR A 18 6.89 2.20 -8.75
N ASP A 19 7.26 3.39 -9.22
CA ASP A 19 8.46 4.15 -8.77
C ASP A 19 8.49 4.41 -7.25
N TYR A 20 7.35 4.37 -6.55
CA TYR A 20 7.31 4.50 -5.09
C TYR A 20 7.76 3.22 -4.35
N GLY A 21 7.67 2.08 -5.03
CA GLY A 21 7.90 0.74 -4.52
C GLY A 21 9.19 0.08 -5.01
N ILE A 22 9.82 0.65 -6.05
CA ILE A 22 11.09 0.20 -6.63
C ILE A 22 12.06 1.38 -6.65
N VAL A 23 13.33 1.13 -6.96
CA VAL A 23 14.29 2.22 -7.22
C VAL A 23 13.82 2.98 -8.45
N PRO A 24 13.61 4.31 -8.38
CA PRO A 24 13.11 5.10 -9.51
C PRO A 24 13.98 4.93 -10.75
N CYS A 25 13.34 4.82 -11.91
CA CYS A 25 14.00 4.64 -13.21
C CYS A 25 14.88 3.37 -13.31
N SER A 26 14.74 2.39 -12.40
CA SER A 26 15.51 1.14 -12.47
C SER A 26 14.89 0.08 -13.38
N ALA A 27 13.61 0.24 -13.74
CA ALA A 27 12.91 -0.74 -14.55
C ALA A 27 13.31 -0.62 -16.03
N THR A 28 13.85 -1.68 -16.61
CA THR A 28 14.22 -1.71 -18.04
C THR A 28 13.65 -2.95 -18.73
N VAL A 29 12.91 -2.73 -19.83
CA VAL A 29 12.42 -3.81 -20.67
C VAL A 29 13.54 -4.31 -21.56
N PHE A 30 13.84 -5.60 -21.51
CA PHE A 30 14.89 -6.21 -22.33
C PHE A 30 14.40 -7.39 -23.19
N VAL A 31 13.16 -7.85 -23.00
CA VAL A 31 12.45 -8.74 -23.93
C VAL A 31 11.05 -8.21 -24.16
N LEU A 32 10.65 -8.13 -25.43
CA LEU A 32 9.30 -7.85 -25.86
C LEU A 32 8.96 -8.77 -27.04
N ASP A 33 8.07 -9.72 -26.80
CA ASP A 33 7.51 -10.62 -27.81
C ASP A 33 5.99 -10.50 -27.78
N GLU A 34 5.45 -9.69 -28.68
CA GLU A 34 4.02 -9.46 -28.79
C GLU A 34 3.27 -10.67 -29.37
N ILE A 35 3.94 -11.54 -30.13
CA ILE A 35 3.33 -12.73 -30.75
C ILE A 35 2.96 -13.73 -29.66
N ASN A 36 3.92 -14.00 -28.77
CA ASN A 36 3.72 -14.92 -27.65
C ASN A 36 3.17 -14.24 -26.39
N HIS A 37 2.96 -12.92 -26.42
CA HIS A 37 2.59 -12.11 -25.26
C HIS A 37 3.54 -12.35 -24.08
N LEU A 38 4.83 -12.18 -24.35
CA LEU A 38 5.90 -12.38 -23.38
C LEU A 38 6.76 -11.12 -23.29
N GLY A 39 6.74 -10.49 -22.13
CA GLY A 39 7.63 -9.39 -21.77
C GLY A 39 8.61 -9.81 -20.68
N ARG A 40 9.83 -9.28 -20.70
CA ARG A 40 10.72 -9.33 -19.55
C ARG A 40 11.32 -7.98 -19.29
N LEU A 41 11.31 -7.62 -18.01
CA LEU A 41 12.00 -6.45 -17.51
C LEU A 41 12.87 -6.83 -16.32
N ASP A 42 13.96 -6.10 -16.12
CA ASP A 42 14.64 -6.05 -14.84
C ASP A 42 14.16 -4.81 -14.09
N LEU A 43 14.22 -4.86 -12.77
CA LEU A 43 14.01 -3.71 -11.89
C LEU A 43 14.78 -3.92 -10.60
N THR A 44 15.03 -2.83 -9.88
CA THR A 44 15.71 -2.89 -8.59
C THR A 44 14.73 -2.57 -7.47
N LEU A 45 14.58 -3.48 -6.52
CA LEU A 45 13.83 -3.26 -5.30
C LEU A 45 14.59 -2.31 -4.37
N LEU A 46 13.88 -1.63 -3.47
CA LEU A 46 14.44 -0.63 -2.56
C LEU A 46 15.44 -1.22 -1.55
N GLU A 47 15.34 -2.53 -1.31
CA GLU A 47 16.25 -3.35 -0.52
C GLU A 47 17.61 -3.52 -1.22
N GLY A 48 17.75 -3.08 -2.47
CA GLY A 48 18.92 -3.27 -3.31
C GLY A 48 19.05 -4.69 -3.85
N VAL A 49 17.91 -5.28 -4.20
CA VAL A 49 17.83 -6.56 -4.90
C VAL A 49 17.32 -6.29 -6.31
N MET A 50 18.10 -6.65 -7.31
CA MET A 50 17.64 -6.66 -8.69
C MET A 50 16.84 -7.92 -8.94
N ILE A 51 15.68 -7.79 -9.57
CA ILE A 51 14.85 -8.93 -9.99
C ILE A 51 14.57 -8.86 -11.48
N ILE A 52 14.38 -10.03 -12.09
CA ILE A 52 13.87 -10.14 -13.45
C ILE A 52 12.42 -10.60 -13.36
N VAL A 53 11.51 -9.77 -13.87
CA VAL A 53 10.08 -10.06 -13.94
C VAL A 53 9.73 -10.47 -15.36
N GLU A 54 9.12 -11.64 -15.49
CA GLU A 54 8.43 -12.05 -16.72
C GLU A 54 6.95 -11.67 -16.61
N VAL A 55 6.44 -11.05 -17.66
CA VAL A 55 5.05 -10.62 -17.82
C VAL A 55 4.46 -11.39 -18.99
N ASN A 56 3.38 -12.11 -18.76
CA ASN A 56 2.70 -12.85 -19.81
C ASN A 56 1.18 -12.93 -19.54
N ARG A 57 0.45 -13.71 -20.34
CA ARG A 57 -1.01 -13.85 -20.20
C ARG A 57 -1.46 -14.49 -18.87
N GLU A 58 -0.59 -15.24 -18.20
CA GLU A 58 -0.85 -15.88 -16.91
C GLU A 58 -0.64 -14.92 -15.75
N GLY A 59 0.15 -13.86 -15.95
CA GLY A 59 0.41 -12.83 -14.96
C GLY A 59 1.89 -12.45 -14.90
N TYR A 60 2.35 -12.20 -13.68
CA TYR A 60 3.70 -11.70 -13.37
C TYR A 60 4.46 -12.75 -12.58
N LYS A 61 5.73 -12.98 -12.88
CA LYS A 61 6.58 -13.86 -12.06
C LYS A 61 8.02 -13.40 -12.03
N VAL A 62 8.67 -13.64 -10.90
CA VAL A 62 10.12 -13.43 -10.78
C VAL A 62 10.85 -14.64 -11.33
N THR A 63 11.70 -14.44 -12.32
CA THR A 63 12.50 -15.51 -12.95
C THR A 63 13.93 -15.54 -12.44
N SER A 64 14.42 -14.42 -11.90
CA SER A 64 15.75 -14.30 -11.33
C SER A 64 15.79 -13.19 -10.29
N CYS A 65 16.70 -13.31 -9.33
CA CYS A 65 16.99 -12.26 -8.35
C CYS A 65 18.49 -12.23 -8.03
N SER A 66 19.01 -11.04 -7.73
CA SER A 66 20.40 -10.85 -7.31
C SER A 66 20.51 -9.68 -6.33
N ALA A 67 21.11 -9.91 -5.16
CA ALA A 67 21.46 -8.84 -4.25
C ALA A 67 22.59 -7.99 -4.84
N LEU A 68 22.39 -6.67 -4.95
CA LEU A 68 23.38 -5.75 -5.52
C LEU A 68 24.47 -5.36 -4.52
N HIS A 69 24.23 -5.59 -3.22
CA HIS A 69 25.17 -5.26 -2.16
C HIS A 69 25.01 -6.21 -0.96
N ASN A 70 26.06 -6.33 -0.14
CA ASN A 70 26.11 -7.26 1.00
C ASN A 70 25.44 -6.71 2.28
N SER A 71 24.29 -6.02 2.16
CA SER A 71 23.51 -5.65 3.35
C SER A 71 22.70 -6.85 3.82
N ILE A 72 22.42 -6.91 5.13
CA ILE A 72 21.57 -7.95 5.71
C ILE A 72 20.20 -7.95 5.02
N LEU A 73 19.61 -6.76 4.82
CA LEU A 73 18.31 -6.61 4.17
C LEU A 73 18.32 -7.12 2.72
N ALA A 74 19.32 -6.77 1.90
CA ALA A 74 19.40 -7.24 0.52
C ALA A 74 19.56 -8.77 0.45
N MET A 75 20.39 -9.33 1.33
CA MET A 75 20.66 -10.77 1.39
C MET A 75 19.43 -11.57 1.86
N GLU A 76 18.74 -11.11 2.90
CA GLU A 76 17.51 -11.75 3.39
C GLU A 76 16.39 -11.65 2.37
N THR A 77 16.17 -10.48 1.77
CA THR A 77 15.18 -10.30 0.71
C THR A 77 15.48 -11.18 -0.50
N SER A 78 16.72 -11.19 -1.00
CA SER A 78 17.11 -12.07 -2.11
C SER A 78 16.91 -13.55 -1.76
N ARG A 79 17.19 -13.96 -0.52
CA ARG A 79 16.95 -15.33 -0.06
C ARG A 79 15.45 -15.65 -0.03
N ASN A 80 14.62 -14.73 0.46
CA ASN A 80 13.17 -14.92 0.50
C ASN A 80 12.59 -15.07 -0.92
N ILE A 81 13.03 -14.22 -1.85
CA ILE A 81 12.62 -14.28 -3.26
C ILE A 81 13.02 -15.60 -3.91
N SER A 82 14.18 -16.17 -3.53
CA SER A 82 14.63 -17.44 -4.09
C SER A 82 13.64 -18.60 -3.86
N PHE A 83 12.80 -18.53 -2.82
CA PHE A 83 11.75 -19.52 -2.54
C PHE A 83 10.48 -19.31 -3.35
N SER A 84 10.26 -18.11 -3.89
CA SER A 84 9.08 -17.74 -4.69
C SER A 84 9.39 -17.51 -6.16
N LEU A 85 10.57 -17.96 -6.63
CA LEU A 85 10.90 -17.93 -8.06
C LEU A 85 9.90 -18.75 -8.87
N ASN A 86 9.50 -18.20 -9.99
CA ASN A 86 8.51 -18.77 -10.92
C ASN A 86 7.10 -18.94 -10.35
N VAL A 87 6.80 -18.38 -9.17
CA VAL A 87 5.42 -18.23 -8.71
C VAL A 87 4.74 -17.15 -9.53
N VAL A 88 3.54 -17.46 -10.03
CA VAL A 88 2.74 -16.54 -10.83
C VAL A 88 1.83 -15.72 -9.92
N TYR A 89 1.81 -14.41 -10.14
CA TYR A 89 1.00 -13.44 -9.43
C TYR A 89 0.04 -12.75 -10.40
N ASP A 90 -1.17 -12.46 -9.93
CA ASP A 90 -2.23 -11.85 -10.74
C ASP A 90 -1.95 -10.37 -11.10
N SER A 91 -1.13 -9.68 -10.31
CA SER A 91 -0.76 -8.29 -10.52
C SER A 91 0.67 -8.01 -10.06
N MET A 92 1.26 -6.95 -10.62
CA MET A 92 2.57 -6.46 -10.19
C MET A 92 2.58 -6.03 -8.72
N GLU A 93 1.47 -5.49 -8.22
CA GLU A 93 1.33 -5.11 -6.82
C GLU A 93 1.38 -6.32 -5.87
N THR A 94 0.65 -7.40 -6.17
CA THR A 94 0.70 -8.63 -5.38
C THR A 94 2.09 -9.26 -5.42
N LEU A 95 2.77 -9.20 -6.58
CA LEU A 95 4.16 -9.63 -6.70
C LEU A 95 5.04 -8.80 -5.76
N LEU A 96 5.01 -7.47 -5.84
CA LEU A 96 5.82 -6.57 -5.03
C LEU A 96 5.55 -6.74 -3.53
N MET A 97 4.30 -6.89 -3.12
CA MET A 97 3.95 -7.19 -1.72
C MET A 97 4.56 -8.51 -1.23
N SER A 98 4.73 -9.49 -2.12
CA SER A 98 5.33 -10.78 -1.77
C SER A 98 6.86 -10.73 -1.71
N VAL A 99 7.52 -9.85 -2.48
CA VAL A 99 8.98 -9.88 -2.67
C VAL A 99 9.73 -8.71 -2.04
N SER A 100 9.04 -7.61 -1.72
CA SER A 100 9.65 -6.39 -1.19
C SER A 100 9.01 -5.98 0.14
N PRO A 101 9.67 -6.26 1.27
CA PRO A 101 9.25 -5.75 2.58
C PRO A 101 9.11 -4.22 2.61
N LEU A 102 10.01 -3.48 1.96
CA LEU A 102 9.96 -2.02 1.91
C LEU A 102 8.80 -1.49 1.06
N TYR A 103 8.37 -2.23 0.03
CA TYR A 103 7.14 -1.93 -0.68
C TYR A 103 5.94 -1.95 0.28
N CYS A 104 5.81 -3.01 1.09
CA CYS A 104 4.73 -3.14 2.06
C CYS A 104 4.73 -2.01 3.09
N GLU A 105 5.89 -1.68 3.66
CA GLU A 105 6.03 -0.57 4.62
C GLU A 105 5.63 0.78 4.02
N ARG A 106 6.02 1.03 2.75
CA ARG A 106 5.68 2.27 2.06
C ARG A 106 4.20 2.34 1.71
N LEU A 107 3.62 1.24 1.25
CA LEU A 107 2.19 1.15 0.96
C LEU A 107 1.37 1.40 2.23
N GLU A 108 1.74 0.77 3.35
CA GLU A 108 1.09 0.99 4.64
C GLU A 108 1.17 2.47 5.06
N ARG A 109 2.36 3.07 4.98
CA ARG A 109 2.54 4.49 5.30
C ARG A 109 1.70 5.40 4.42
N PHE A 110 1.69 5.16 3.12
CA PHE A 110 0.88 5.93 2.17
C PHE A 110 -0.61 5.84 2.48
N LEU A 111 -1.11 4.65 2.82
CA LEU A 111 -2.50 4.45 3.22
C LEU A 111 -2.83 5.18 4.53
N LEU A 112 -1.96 5.10 5.53
CA LEU A 112 -2.13 5.80 6.80
C LEU A 112 -2.14 7.32 6.60
N GLU A 113 -1.20 7.87 5.83
CA GLU A 113 -1.15 9.30 5.52
C GLU A 113 -2.44 9.77 4.85
N ARG A 114 -3.01 8.99 3.92
CA ARG A 114 -4.31 9.32 3.32
C ARG A 114 -5.45 9.32 4.33
N ILE A 115 -5.46 8.38 5.28
CA ILE A 115 -6.51 8.30 6.30
C ILE A 115 -6.43 9.51 7.25
N PHE A 116 -5.23 9.86 7.72
CA PHE A 116 -5.06 10.95 8.69
C PHE A 116 -5.12 12.35 8.09
N ASN A 117 -4.79 12.51 6.81
CA ASN A 117 -4.84 13.80 6.11
C ASN A 117 -6.18 14.07 5.41
N ASP A 118 -7.19 13.20 5.56
CA ASP A 118 -8.55 13.45 5.04
C ASP A 118 -9.43 14.14 6.11
N PRO A 119 -9.69 15.46 6.00
CA PRO A 119 -10.49 16.21 6.98
C PRO A 119 -11.98 15.80 7.00
N THR A 120 -12.44 14.92 6.09
CA THR A 120 -13.84 14.49 6.03
C THR A 120 -14.20 13.34 6.98
N LEU A 121 -13.20 12.61 7.49
CA LEU A 121 -13.38 11.52 8.47
C LEU A 121 -13.28 12.00 9.94
N SER A 122 -12.75 13.20 10.17
CA SER A 122 -12.60 13.78 11.51
C SER A 122 -13.82 14.59 11.98
N ALA A 123 -14.88 14.70 11.18
CA ALA A 123 -16.06 15.52 11.46
C ALA A 123 -17.30 14.74 11.98
N SER A 124 -17.17 13.48 12.41
CA SER A 124 -18.28 12.70 12.99
C SER A 124 -18.25 12.59 14.53
N SER A 125 -17.40 13.36 15.21
CA SER A 125 -17.35 13.45 16.68
C SER A 125 -17.58 14.88 17.19
N SER A 126 -18.67 15.51 16.75
CA SER A 126 -19.25 16.72 17.38
C SER A 126 -20.77 16.55 17.35
N SER A 127 -21.56 16.60 18.41
CA SER A 127 -21.38 17.17 19.75
C SER A 127 -22.54 16.70 20.67
N PRO A 128 -22.52 17.01 21.98
CA PRO A 128 -23.40 16.40 22.98
C PRO A 128 -24.82 16.98 22.94
N ALA A 129 -25.83 16.12 23.03
CA ALA A 129 -27.20 16.56 23.27
C ALA A 129 -27.38 16.83 24.77
N SER A 130 -27.24 18.10 25.14
CA SER A 130 -27.75 18.63 26.41
C SER A 130 -29.27 18.53 26.41
N THR A 131 -29.83 17.59 27.15
CA THR A 131 -31.23 17.66 27.60
C THR A 131 -31.25 18.18 29.02
N SER A 132 -31.56 19.46 29.13
CA SER A 132 -32.07 20.12 30.32
C SER A 132 -33.19 19.29 30.92
N ASP A 133 -32.98 18.72 32.11
CA ASP A 133 -34.10 18.22 32.91
C ASP A 133 -34.31 19.11 34.12
N SER A 134 -35.57 19.51 34.23
CA SER A 134 -36.03 20.66 34.98
C SER A 134 -36.29 20.29 36.44
N ILE A 135 -35.78 21.11 37.36
CA ILE A 135 -36.07 21.01 38.79
C ILE A 135 -37.54 21.42 39.03
N PRO A 136 -38.39 20.57 39.65
CA PRO A 136 -39.70 21.00 40.13
C PRO A 136 -39.59 21.62 41.54
N PRO A 137 -40.24 22.77 41.81
CA PRO A 137 -40.34 23.33 43.16
C PRO A 137 -41.66 22.90 43.84
N GLN A 138 -41.60 22.38 45.08
CA GLN A 138 -42.74 22.38 46.02
C GLN A 138 -42.23 22.09 47.46
N GLN A 139 -42.05 23.08 48.35
CA GLN A 139 -43.01 23.72 49.28
C GLN A 139 -43.10 23.02 50.67
N PRO A 140 -43.62 23.67 51.74
CA PRO A 140 -42.88 24.43 52.76
C PRO A 140 -42.88 23.78 54.17
N HIS A 141 -41.99 24.23 55.08
CA HIS A 141 -42.14 24.05 56.53
C HIS A 141 -42.03 25.40 57.27
N PRO A 142 -42.90 25.69 58.26
CA PRO A 142 -42.97 26.98 58.93
C PRO A 142 -42.24 27.00 60.30
N GLN A 143 -42.17 28.22 60.85
CA GLN A 143 -41.83 28.60 62.24
C GLN A 143 -40.31 28.72 62.52
N HIS A 144 -39.79 29.79 63.15
CA HIS A 144 -40.35 30.59 64.23
C HIS A 144 -39.69 32.00 64.31
N ASN A 145 -40.52 33.01 64.58
CA ASN A 145 -40.28 34.34 65.21
C ASN A 145 -39.19 34.32 66.32
N THR A 146 -38.51 35.39 66.76
CA THR A 146 -38.65 36.87 66.75
C THR A 146 -37.38 37.43 67.44
N THR A 147 -36.96 38.67 67.13
CA THR A 147 -36.59 39.81 68.04
C THR A 147 -36.08 40.94 67.11
N ALA A 148 -36.55 42.18 67.14
CA ALA A 148 -37.22 42.99 68.16
C ALA A 148 -38.48 43.70 67.64
#